data_AF-A0A1I6IXI7-F1
#
_entry.id   AF-A0A1I6IXI7-F1
#
_cell.length_a   1.000
_cell.length_b   1.000
_cell.length_c   1.000
_cell.angle_alpha   90.00
_cell.angle_beta   90.00
_cell.angle_gamma   90.00
#
_symmetry.space_group_name_H-M   'P 1'
#
loop_
_entity.id
_entity.type
_entity.pdbx_description
1 polymer ?
#
loop_
_entity_poly.entity_id
_entity_poly.type
_entity_poly.pdbx_seq_one_letter_code
_entity_poly.pdbx_strand_id
1 'polypeptide(L)'
;MELCYNMVINIGLLVLIAITLTKIPLVEHTLCDEGGQAKVGRFVLGAIFGGFCIVSTCTGGVVQGAIPNTRVLGVLAGGLLCGPIVGITAGVIGAVHRFLFDPHGVTTFACAFSTLLEGFFAAGIYQFLKKKNHTLRWTELLLITAAAEAVHMVNLLIFVKPFALAVDIVKTLTVPMVIINSIGMLLFFSIFKDVYMMQMLEADNERLEILNNDLIEKSKAKPKVGPFGLQAGDHTELVEADNIYYIEAIHKGAKVYCKDKSFYSNEPLVEWEKKLDSGDNTFVRIHRSYIANLTKGESLQPDANNGYALCMKDENHTIIPISRKVIHEIKDYYSM
;
A
#
# COMPACT_ATOMS: atom_id res chain seq x y z
N MET A 1 -33.61 30.81 14.21
CA MET A 1 -33.18 29.64 15.00
C MET A 1 -33.45 28.34 14.28
N GLU A 2 -34.66 28.15 13.72
CA GLU A 2 -35.04 26.94 12.97
C GLU A 2 -34.12 26.63 11.78
N LEU A 3 -33.70 27.64 11.01
CA LEU A 3 -32.73 27.48 9.91
C LEU A 3 -31.41 26.84 10.38
N CYS A 4 -30.77 27.42 11.39
CA CYS A 4 -29.50 26.92 11.92
C CYS A 4 -29.64 25.49 12.46
N TYR A 5 -30.74 25.21 13.17
CA TYR A 5 -31.03 23.89 13.71
C TYR A 5 -31.15 22.83 12.59
N ASN A 6 -31.95 23.11 11.56
CA ASN A 6 -32.14 22.21 10.42
C ASN A 6 -30.83 21.97 9.68
N MET A 7 -30.00 23.01 9.50
CA MET A 7 -28.69 22.87 8.87
C MET A 7 -27.73 22.01 9.69
N VAL A 8 -27.68 22.21 11.01
CA VAL A 8 -26.81 21.41 11.90
C VAL A 8 -27.21 19.94 11.87
N ILE A 9 -28.51 19.63 11.91
CA ILE A 9 -28.98 18.23 11.80
C ILE A 9 -28.61 17.64 10.44
N ASN A 10 -28.84 18.37 9.35
CA ASN A 10 -28.54 17.92 8.00
C ASN A 10 -27.04 17.60 7.85
N ILE A 11 -26.17 18.52 8.28
CA ILE A 11 -24.72 18.31 8.24
C ILE A 11 -24.29 17.17 9.16
N GLY A 12 -24.85 17.08 10.37
CA GLY A 12 -24.59 15.96 11.28
C GLY A 12 -24.93 14.61 10.66
N LEU A 13 -26.07 14.51 9.96
CA LEU A 13 -26.46 13.32 9.21
C LEU A 13 -25.49 13.03 8.06
N LEU A 14 -25.12 14.03 7.26
CA LEU A 14 -24.15 13.86 6.17
C LEU A 14 -22.80 13.37 6.70
N VAL A 15 -22.34 13.87 7.83
CA VAL A 15 -21.10 13.42 8.49
C VAL A 15 -21.24 11.98 9.02
N LEU A 16 -22.40 11.58 9.56
CA LEU A 16 -22.62 10.20 9.97
C LEU A 16 -22.61 9.23 8.77
N ILE A 17 -23.25 9.63 7.67
CA ILE A 17 -23.26 8.87 6.42
C ILE A 17 -21.84 8.79 5.85
N ALA A 18 -21.06 9.87 5.91
CA ALA A 18 -19.64 9.89 5.55
C ALA A 18 -18.86 8.77 6.22
N ILE A 19 -18.90 8.73 7.56
CA ILE A 19 -18.18 7.74 8.37
C ILE A 19 -18.62 6.31 8.03
N THR A 20 -19.90 6.12 7.74
CA THR A 20 -20.44 4.79 7.42
C THR A 20 -20.02 4.35 6.02
N LEU A 21 -20.10 5.24 5.03
CA LEU A 21 -19.74 4.95 3.64
C LEU A 21 -18.25 4.73 3.46
N THR A 22 -17.39 5.39 4.24
CA THR A 22 -15.94 5.16 4.16
C THR A 22 -15.52 3.76 4.59
N LYS A 23 -16.37 3.02 5.33
CA LYS A 23 -16.11 1.62 5.71
C LYS A 23 -16.52 0.59 4.65
N ILE A 24 -17.05 1.04 3.51
CA ILE A 24 -17.50 0.13 2.45
C ILE A 24 -16.31 -0.20 1.53
N PRO A 25 -16.04 -1.49 1.26
CA PRO A 25 -14.89 -1.93 0.43
C PRO A 25 -14.86 -1.33 -0.99
N LEU A 26 -16.02 -0.97 -1.53
CA LEU A 26 -16.15 -0.33 -2.84
C LEU A 26 -15.44 1.03 -2.90
N VAL A 27 -15.52 1.81 -1.81
CA VAL A 27 -14.86 3.12 -1.73
C VAL A 27 -13.35 2.90 -1.64
N GLU A 28 -12.91 2.00 -0.78
CA GLU A 28 -11.51 1.64 -0.55
C GLU A 28 -10.79 1.22 -1.85
N HIS A 29 -11.31 0.21 -2.56
CA HIS A 29 -10.69 -0.30 -3.79
C HIS A 29 -10.65 0.75 -4.91
N THR A 30 -11.63 1.65 -4.94
CA THR A 30 -11.74 2.71 -5.95
C THR A 30 -10.72 3.84 -5.74
N LEU A 31 -10.34 4.09 -4.49
CA LEU A 31 -9.39 5.15 -4.14
C LEU A 31 -7.95 4.72 -4.47
N CYS A 32 -7.61 3.45 -4.24
CA CYS A 32 -6.25 2.90 -4.39
C CYS A 32 -5.85 2.52 -5.83
N ASP A 33 -6.78 2.56 -6.79
CA ASP A 33 -6.53 2.17 -8.17
C ASP A 33 -6.02 3.36 -9.02
N GLU A 34 -4.74 3.34 -9.39
CA GLU A 34 -4.10 4.31 -10.30
C GLU A 34 -4.08 3.84 -11.77
N GLY A 35 -4.63 2.66 -12.07
CA GLY A 35 -4.59 2.02 -13.39
C GLY A 35 -5.68 2.45 -14.38
N GLY A 36 -5.88 1.66 -15.45
CA GLY A 36 -6.88 1.94 -16.49
C GLY A 36 -8.33 1.99 -16.00
N GLN A 37 -8.64 1.34 -14.86
CA GLN A 37 -9.96 1.38 -14.22
C GLN A 37 -10.15 2.57 -13.26
N ALA A 38 -9.11 3.38 -13.01
CA ALA A 38 -9.16 4.57 -12.15
C ALA A 38 -10.20 5.61 -12.59
N LYS A 39 -10.50 5.69 -13.90
CA LYS A 39 -11.55 6.59 -14.41
C LYS A 39 -12.94 6.11 -14.01
N VAL A 40 -13.21 4.80 -14.11
CA VAL A 40 -14.51 4.21 -13.72
C VAL A 40 -14.70 4.37 -12.22
N GLY A 41 -13.66 4.10 -11.43
CA GLY A 41 -13.66 4.35 -10.00
C GLY A 41 -14.04 5.79 -9.65
N ARG A 42 -13.44 6.79 -10.32
CA ARG A 42 -13.80 8.21 -10.10
C ARG A 42 -15.26 8.53 -10.43
N PHE A 43 -15.88 7.86 -11.40
CA PHE A 43 -17.31 8.03 -11.65
C PHE A 43 -18.18 7.39 -10.55
N VAL A 44 -17.81 6.21 -10.05
CA VAL A 44 -18.48 5.56 -8.92
C VAL A 44 -18.42 6.47 -7.69
N LEU A 45 -17.23 6.99 -7.39
CA LEU A 45 -17.05 7.92 -6.28
C LEU A 45 -17.82 9.23 -6.49
N GLY A 46 -17.85 9.74 -7.74
CA GLY A 46 -18.70 10.85 -8.13
C GLY A 46 -20.19 10.58 -7.88
N ALA A 47 -20.67 9.36 -8.13
CA ALA A 47 -22.03 8.96 -7.83
C ALA A 47 -22.31 8.90 -6.32
N ILE A 48 -21.35 8.45 -5.51
CA ILE A 48 -21.44 8.46 -4.04
C ILE A 48 -21.55 9.91 -3.51
N PHE A 49 -20.67 10.80 -3.96
CA PHE A 49 -20.74 12.24 -3.63
C PHE A 49 -22.00 12.92 -4.19
N GLY A 50 -22.51 12.47 -5.33
CA GLY A 50 -23.84 12.83 -5.83
C GLY A 50 -24.96 12.37 -4.90
N GLY A 51 -24.85 11.17 -4.32
CA GLY A 51 -25.75 10.64 -3.30
C GLY A 51 -25.82 11.53 -2.05
N PHE A 52 -24.68 12.05 -1.59
CA PHE A 52 -24.68 13.06 -0.51
C PHE A 52 -25.49 14.31 -0.88
N CYS A 53 -25.40 14.77 -2.13
CA CYS A 53 -26.19 15.92 -2.59
C CYS A 53 -27.69 15.63 -2.60
N ILE A 54 -28.08 14.41 -2.97
CA ILE A 54 -29.46 13.94 -2.93
C ILE A 54 -29.97 13.95 -1.49
N VAL A 55 -29.28 13.26 -0.58
CA VAL A 55 -29.67 13.18 0.84
C VAL A 55 -29.73 14.58 1.47
N SER A 56 -28.74 15.42 1.19
CA SER A 56 -28.69 16.82 1.62
C SER A 56 -29.95 17.60 1.20
N THR A 57 -30.41 17.42 -0.04
CA THR A 57 -31.62 18.10 -0.54
C THR A 57 -32.87 17.56 0.13
N CYS A 58 -33.00 16.23 0.22
CA CYS A 58 -34.17 15.57 0.80
C CYS A 58 -34.35 15.85 2.29
N THR A 59 -33.24 16.05 3.02
CA THR A 59 -33.23 16.36 4.45
C THR A 59 -33.06 17.86 4.73
N GLY A 60 -33.06 18.68 3.69
CA GLY A 60 -32.93 20.13 3.79
C GLY A 60 -34.22 20.78 4.26
N GLY A 61 -34.17 21.52 5.37
CA GLY A 61 -35.33 22.29 5.84
C GLY A 61 -35.63 23.45 4.90
N VAL A 62 -36.90 23.63 4.53
CA VAL A 62 -37.34 24.73 3.66
C VAL A 62 -37.55 25.99 4.51
N VAL A 63 -36.91 27.10 4.14
CA VAL A 63 -37.10 28.41 4.79
C VAL A 63 -37.37 29.44 3.70
N GLN A 64 -38.50 30.14 3.78
CA GLN A 64 -38.93 31.14 2.78
C GLN A 64 -38.93 30.60 1.32
N GLY A 65 -39.29 29.32 1.14
CA GLY A 65 -39.29 28.67 -0.18
C GLY A 65 -37.89 28.36 -0.73
N ALA A 66 -36.86 28.47 0.09
CA ALA A 66 -35.48 28.12 -0.25
C ALA A 66 -34.99 26.94 0.60
N ILE A 67 -34.26 26.03 -0.04
CA ILE A 67 -33.56 24.95 0.64
C ILE A 67 -32.09 25.39 0.79
N PRO A 68 -31.54 25.48 2.01
CA PRO A 68 -30.14 25.84 2.24
C PRO A 68 -29.19 24.90 1.50
N ASN A 69 -28.11 25.43 0.93
CA ASN A 69 -27.19 24.68 0.08
C ASN A 69 -26.20 23.81 0.87
N THR A 70 -26.66 22.83 1.64
CA THR A 70 -25.73 21.88 2.28
C THR A 70 -25.10 20.90 1.27
N ARG A 71 -25.56 20.89 0.01
CA ARG A 71 -25.01 20.10 -1.11
C ARG A 71 -23.55 20.45 -1.41
N VAL A 72 -23.14 21.68 -1.10
CA VAL A 72 -21.77 22.16 -1.30
C VAL A 72 -20.74 21.25 -0.63
N LEU A 73 -21.08 20.62 0.51
CA LEU A 73 -20.19 19.69 1.21
C LEU A 73 -19.85 18.48 0.33
N GLY A 74 -20.85 17.86 -0.30
CA GLY A 74 -20.64 16.70 -1.16
C GLY A 74 -19.83 17.05 -2.42
N VAL A 75 -20.18 18.17 -3.06
CA VAL A 75 -19.54 18.60 -4.31
C VAL A 75 -18.11 19.08 -4.10
N LEU A 76 -17.88 20.00 -3.15
CA LEU A 76 -16.55 20.52 -2.87
C LEU A 76 -15.64 19.43 -2.29
N ALA A 77 -16.11 18.60 -1.36
CA ALA A 77 -15.24 17.59 -0.75
C ALA A 77 -14.84 16.52 -1.76
N GLY A 78 -15.80 16.03 -2.55
CA GLY A 78 -15.51 15.08 -3.62
C GLY A 78 -14.54 15.66 -4.65
N GLY A 79 -14.71 16.92 -5.05
CA GLY A 79 -13.82 17.58 -6.00
C GLY A 79 -12.40 17.85 -5.48
N LEU A 80 -12.29 18.31 -4.22
CA LEU A 80 -11.01 18.70 -3.62
C LEU A 80 -10.20 17.50 -3.11
N LEU A 81 -10.85 16.43 -2.63
CA LEU A 81 -10.18 15.21 -2.15
C LEU A 81 -9.93 14.24 -3.30
N CYS A 82 -10.99 13.93 -4.05
CA CYS A 82 -11.01 12.80 -4.97
C CYS A 82 -10.87 13.21 -6.45
N GLY A 83 -10.76 14.52 -6.70
CA GLY A 83 -10.36 15.08 -7.98
C GLY A 83 -11.50 15.58 -8.88
N PRO A 84 -11.15 16.13 -10.06
CA PRO A 84 -12.06 16.93 -10.86
C PRO A 84 -13.26 16.15 -11.38
N ILE A 85 -13.05 14.89 -11.76
CA ILE A 85 -14.10 14.02 -12.29
C ILE A 85 -15.17 13.76 -11.22
N VAL A 86 -14.75 13.54 -9.97
CA VAL A 86 -15.66 13.29 -8.84
C VAL A 86 -16.50 14.53 -8.55
N GLY A 87 -15.86 15.70 -8.41
CA GLY A 87 -16.56 16.96 -8.12
C GLY A 87 -17.56 17.36 -9.21
N ILE A 88 -17.18 17.26 -10.49
CA ILE A 88 -18.09 17.57 -11.61
C ILE A 88 -19.25 16.57 -11.65
N THR A 89 -18.99 15.28 -11.50
CA THR A 89 -20.03 14.24 -11.51
C THR A 89 -21.03 14.45 -10.36
N ALA A 90 -20.54 14.70 -9.15
CA ALA A 90 -21.37 15.00 -7.99
C ALA A 90 -22.19 16.29 -8.20
N GLY A 91 -21.58 17.33 -8.76
CA GLY A 91 -22.24 18.59 -9.08
C GLY A 91 -23.37 18.41 -10.10
N VAL A 92 -23.14 17.63 -11.15
CA VAL A 92 -24.18 17.29 -12.15
C VAL A 92 -25.34 16.53 -11.51
N ILE A 93 -25.05 15.48 -10.74
CA ILE A 93 -26.09 14.69 -10.06
C ILE A 93 -26.89 15.57 -9.08
N GLY A 94 -26.20 16.37 -8.27
CA GLY A 94 -26.83 17.28 -7.31
C GLY A 94 -27.65 18.39 -7.97
N ALA A 95 -27.21 18.91 -9.12
CA ALA A 95 -27.94 19.91 -9.89
C ALA A 95 -29.21 19.32 -10.52
N VAL A 96 -29.08 18.17 -11.20
CA VAL A 96 -30.21 17.45 -11.82
C VAL A 96 -31.24 17.08 -10.75
N HIS A 97 -30.79 16.49 -9.64
CA HIS A 97 -31.68 16.13 -8.55
C HIS A 97 -32.41 17.36 -7.98
N ARG A 98 -31.69 18.46 -7.71
CA ARG A 98 -32.33 19.67 -7.17
C ARG A 98 -33.38 20.23 -8.11
N PHE A 99 -33.12 20.21 -9.41
CA PHE A 99 -34.06 20.67 -10.41
C PHE A 99 -35.32 19.80 -10.44
N LEU A 100 -35.17 18.48 -10.37
CA LEU A 100 -36.30 17.54 -10.38
C LEU A 100 -37.07 17.49 -9.06
N PHE A 101 -36.42 17.73 -7.93
CA PHE A 101 -37.02 17.64 -6.59
C PHE A 101 -38.09 18.71 -6.36
N ASP A 102 -37.90 19.92 -6.88
CA ASP A 102 -38.85 21.02 -6.75
C ASP A 102 -38.83 21.92 -8.00
N PRO A 103 -39.38 21.46 -9.14
CA PRO A 103 -39.22 22.14 -10.44
C PRO A 103 -39.78 23.56 -10.50
N HIS A 104 -40.74 23.88 -9.63
CA HIS A 104 -41.41 25.18 -9.58
C HIS A 104 -40.96 26.05 -8.41
N GLY A 105 -39.96 25.59 -7.64
CA GLY A 105 -39.38 26.35 -6.54
C GLY A 105 -38.71 27.63 -6.98
N VAL A 106 -38.93 28.70 -6.22
CA VAL A 106 -38.43 30.05 -6.52
C VAL A 106 -36.90 30.12 -6.59
N THR A 107 -36.20 29.22 -5.90
CA THR A 107 -34.72 29.13 -5.88
C THR A 107 -34.16 27.98 -6.72
N THR A 108 -35.01 27.12 -7.29
CA THR A 108 -34.59 25.84 -7.85
C THR A 108 -33.54 25.97 -8.95
N PHE A 109 -33.80 26.82 -9.93
CA PHE A 109 -32.85 27.01 -11.03
C PHE A 109 -31.52 27.59 -10.54
N ALA A 110 -31.57 28.63 -9.71
CA ALA A 110 -30.38 29.25 -9.14
C ALA A 110 -29.55 28.25 -8.32
N CYS A 111 -30.20 27.50 -7.43
CA CYS A 111 -29.56 26.51 -6.57
C CYS A 111 -29.01 25.30 -7.34
N ALA A 112 -29.68 24.86 -8.41
CA ALA A 112 -29.18 23.79 -9.27
C ALA A 112 -27.94 24.25 -10.06
N PHE A 113 -28.02 25.45 -10.65
CA PHE A 113 -26.92 26.04 -11.40
C PHE A 113 -25.69 26.30 -10.53
N SER A 114 -25.87 26.84 -9.32
CA SER A 114 -24.77 27.03 -8.37
C SER A 114 -24.09 25.72 -8.00
N THR A 115 -24.84 24.65 -7.72
CA THR A 115 -24.25 23.33 -7.40
C THR A 115 -23.44 22.74 -8.55
N LEU A 116 -23.87 22.98 -9.79
CA LEU A 116 -23.08 22.61 -10.95
C LEU A 116 -21.78 23.42 -11.01
N LEU A 117 -21.85 24.75 -10.83
CA LEU A 117 -20.68 25.62 -10.80
C LEU A 117 -19.70 25.29 -9.66
N GLU A 118 -20.20 24.93 -8.49
CA GLU A 118 -19.41 24.47 -7.35
C GLU A 118 -18.55 23.25 -7.71
N GLY A 119 -19.08 22.35 -8.56
CA GLY A 119 -18.33 21.19 -9.07
C GLY A 119 -17.15 21.58 -9.96
N PHE A 120 -17.38 22.52 -10.89
CA PHE A 120 -16.31 23.08 -11.72
C PHE A 120 -15.31 23.89 -10.90
N PHE A 121 -15.78 24.63 -9.90
CA PHE A 121 -14.95 25.40 -9.00
C PHE A 121 -14.01 24.50 -8.20
N ALA A 122 -14.53 23.41 -7.61
CA ALA A 122 -13.73 22.40 -6.93
C ALA A 122 -12.69 21.75 -7.86
N ALA A 123 -13.11 21.40 -9.08
CA ALA A 123 -12.23 20.83 -10.10
C ALA A 123 -11.07 21.76 -10.47
N GLY A 124 -11.33 23.05 -10.65
CA GLY A 124 -10.31 24.06 -10.93
C GLY A 124 -9.32 24.21 -9.78
N ILE A 125 -9.82 24.28 -8.54
CA ILE A 125 -8.98 24.37 -7.35
C ILE A 125 -8.11 23.12 -7.20
N TYR A 126 -8.68 21.92 -7.37
CA TYR A 126 -7.91 20.67 -7.31
C TYR A 126 -6.73 20.68 -8.29
N GLN A 127 -6.95 21.08 -9.54
CA GLN A 127 -5.87 21.15 -10.52
C GLN A 127 -4.78 22.15 -10.13
N PHE A 128 -5.18 23.30 -9.60
CA PHE A 128 -4.24 24.32 -9.12
C PHE A 128 -3.39 23.82 -7.95
N LEU A 129 -4.02 23.17 -6.96
CA LEU A 129 -3.35 22.58 -5.80
C LEU A 129 -2.38 21.48 -6.22
N LYS A 130 -2.82 20.58 -7.10
CA LYS A 130 -1.99 19.49 -7.65
C LYS A 130 -0.78 20.05 -8.39
N LYS A 131 -0.96 21.09 -9.21
CA LYS A 131 0.15 21.72 -9.95
C LYS A 131 1.18 22.37 -9.03
N LYS A 132 0.75 22.90 -7.88
CA LYS A 132 1.63 23.52 -6.88
C LYS A 132 2.16 22.56 -5.83
N ASN A 133 1.77 21.28 -5.87
CA ASN A 133 2.03 20.30 -4.83
C ASN A 133 1.68 20.82 -3.42
N HIS A 134 0.58 21.58 -3.32
CA HIS A 134 0.18 22.26 -2.09
C HIS A 134 -0.91 21.47 -1.36
N THR A 135 -0.69 21.22 -0.08
CA THR A 135 -1.68 20.57 0.78
C THR A 135 -2.60 21.62 1.40
N LEU A 136 -3.92 21.42 1.26
CA LEU A 136 -4.92 22.34 1.81
C LEU A 136 -4.81 22.46 3.33
N ARG A 137 -4.68 23.70 3.81
CA ARG A 137 -4.82 24.06 5.22
C ARG A 137 -6.29 24.26 5.58
N TRP A 138 -6.61 24.09 6.86
CA TRP A 138 -7.97 24.31 7.37
C TRP A 138 -8.49 25.73 7.08
N THR A 139 -7.64 26.76 7.18
CA THR A 139 -8.03 28.14 6.84
C THR A 139 -8.38 28.32 5.36
N GLU A 140 -7.65 27.66 4.46
CA GLU A 140 -7.91 27.70 3.02
C GLU A 140 -9.22 27.01 2.68
N LEU A 141 -9.53 25.90 3.35
CA LEU A 141 -10.78 25.18 3.16
C LEU A 141 -12.00 26.01 3.59
N LEU A 142 -11.90 26.74 4.72
CA LEU A 142 -12.93 27.71 5.13
C LEU A 142 -13.14 28.79 4.06
N LEU A 143 -12.05 29.39 3.56
CA LEU A 143 -12.11 30.47 2.57
C LEU A 143 -12.70 29.99 1.24
N ILE A 144 -12.31 28.80 0.79
CA ILE A 144 -12.84 28.19 -0.45
C ILE A 144 -14.35 27.97 -0.32
N THR A 145 -14.80 27.44 0.82
CA THR A 145 -16.22 27.17 1.07
C THR A 145 -17.02 28.47 1.13
N ALA A 146 -16.51 29.47 1.87
CA ALA A 146 -17.14 30.79 1.93
C ALA A 146 -17.22 31.48 0.56
N ALA A 147 -16.18 31.33 -0.28
CA ALA A 147 -16.18 31.86 -1.64
C ALA A 147 -17.21 31.16 -2.54
N ALA A 148 -17.30 29.83 -2.46
CA ALA A 148 -18.32 29.07 -3.18
C ALA A 148 -19.74 29.50 -2.77
N GLU A 149 -19.97 29.69 -1.46
CA GLU A 149 -21.25 30.18 -0.95
C GLU A 149 -21.56 31.63 -1.34
N ALA A 150 -20.55 32.50 -1.42
CA ALA A 150 -20.74 33.85 -1.94
C ALA A 150 -21.21 33.82 -3.40
N VAL A 151 -20.63 32.95 -4.23
CA VAL A 151 -21.09 32.73 -5.61
C VAL A 151 -22.54 32.20 -5.62
N HIS A 152 -22.89 31.31 -4.70
CA HIS A 152 -24.26 30.82 -4.56
C HIS A 152 -25.26 31.96 -4.26
N MET A 153 -24.95 32.84 -3.32
CA MET A 153 -25.80 33.99 -2.97
C MET A 153 -25.94 34.97 -4.15
N VAL A 154 -24.86 35.19 -4.92
CA VAL A 154 -24.91 36.02 -6.13
C VAL A 154 -25.86 35.41 -7.17
N ASN A 155 -25.80 34.10 -7.38
CA ASN A 155 -26.72 33.41 -8.31
C ASN A 155 -28.18 33.53 -7.86
N LEU A 156 -28.47 33.50 -6.54
CA LEU A 156 -29.82 33.76 -6.03
C LEU A 156 -30.30 35.16 -6.43
N LEU A 157 -29.48 36.20 -6.24
CA LEU A 157 -29.84 37.57 -6.60
C LEU A 157 -30.10 37.77 -8.11
N ILE A 158 -29.37 37.05 -8.95
CA ILE A 158 -29.49 37.16 -10.42
C ILE A 158 -30.78 36.50 -10.91
N PHE A 159 -31.04 35.26 -10.47
CA PHE A 159 -32.05 34.39 -11.08
C PHE A 159 -33.39 34.37 -10.35
N VAL A 160 -33.45 34.67 -9.05
CA VAL A 160 -34.72 34.66 -8.29
C VAL A 160 -35.51 35.93 -8.58
N LYS A 161 -36.80 35.76 -8.93
CA LYS A 161 -37.74 36.87 -9.19
C LYS A 161 -39.01 36.72 -8.34
N PRO A 162 -39.59 37.82 -7.82
CA PRO A 162 -39.12 39.21 -7.94
C PRO A 162 -37.84 39.48 -7.13
N PHE A 163 -37.07 40.50 -7.49
CA PHE A 163 -35.78 40.79 -6.86
C PHE A 163 -35.89 41.07 -5.35
N ALA A 164 -37.01 41.65 -4.89
CA ALA A 164 -37.26 41.86 -3.46
C ALA A 164 -37.23 40.54 -2.67
N LEU A 165 -37.87 39.49 -3.21
CA LEU A 165 -37.85 38.15 -2.60
C LEU A 165 -36.44 37.57 -2.57
N ALA A 166 -35.66 37.76 -3.63
CA ALA A 166 -34.26 37.30 -3.69
C ALA A 166 -33.42 37.93 -2.57
N VAL A 167 -33.56 39.24 -2.34
CA VAL A 167 -32.87 39.96 -1.28
C VAL A 167 -33.26 39.46 0.11
N ASP A 168 -34.55 39.20 0.34
CA ASP A 168 -35.04 38.69 1.63
C ASP A 168 -34.49 37.30 1.94
N ILE A 169 -34.48 36.41 0.94
CA ILE A 169 -33.86 35.08 1.04
C ILE A 169 -32.38 35.20 1.34
N VAL A 170 -31.64 36.02 0.57
CA VAL A 170 -30.19 36.17 0.73
C VAL A 170 -29.83 36.75 2.10
N LYS A 171 -30.55 37.76 2.59
CA LYS A 171 -30.33 38.31 3.94
C LYS A 171 -30.54 37.27 5.03
N THR A 172 -31.51 36.38 4.84
CA THR A 172 -31.83 35.32 5.81
C THR A 172 -30.81 34.19 5.78
N LEU A 173 -30.33 33.80 4.59
CA LEU A 173 -29.45 32.64 4.41
C LEU A 173 -27.96 32.98 4.56
N THR A 174 -27.49 34.12 4.07
CA THR A 174 -26.04 34.37 3.89
C THR A 174 -25.21 34.06 5.12
N VAL A 175 -25.54 34.65 6.28
CA VAL A 175 -24.71 34.51 7.48
C VAL A 175 -24.74 33.07 8.04
N PRO A 176 -25.92 32.47 8.31
CA PRO A 176 -25.98 31.09 8.79
C PRO A 176 -25.32 30.10 7.81
N MET A 177 -25.59 30.25 6.51
CA MET A 177 -25.15 29.27 5.52
C MET A 177 -23.64 29.31 5.32
N VAL A 178 -23.04 30.50 5.18
CA VAL A 178 -21.59 30.63 5.04
C VAL A 178 -20.87 30.07 6.25
N ILE A 179 -21.32 30.39 7.47
CA ILE A 179 -20.66 29.93 8.70
C ILE A 179 -20.83 28.41 8.87
N ILE A 180 -22.07 27.93 8.83
CA ILE A 180 -22.39 26.52 9.13
C ILE A 180 -21.84 25.60 8.04
N ASN A 181 -21.95 25.95 6.75
CA ASN A 181 -21.39 25.13 5.68
C ASN A 181 -19.86 25.15 5.70
N SER A 182 -19.21 26.25 6.06
CA SER A 182 -17.74 26.28 6.17
C SER A 182 -17.25 25.39 7.31
N ILE A 183 -17.89 25.43 8.48
CA ILE A 183 -17.58 24.53 9.60
C ILE A 183 -17.90 23.08 9.23
N GLY A 184 -19.06 22.84 8.63
CA GLY A 184 -19.48 21.51 8.18
C GLY A 184 -18.51 20.92 7.16
N MET A 185 -18.03 21.74 6.23
CA MET A 185 -17.04 21.35 5.24
C MET A 185 -15.69 21.00 5.89
N LEU A 186 -15.23 21.76 6.89
CA LEU A 186 -14.03 21.39 7.65
C LEU A 186 -14.16 20.00 8.29
N LEU A 187 -15.27 19.76 8.99
CA LEU A 187 -15.51 18.50 9.68
C LEU A 187 -15.60 17.34 8.69
N PHE A 188 -16.44 17.50 7.68
CA PHE A 188 -16.68 16.49 6.66
C PHE A 188 -15.40 16.16 5.89
N PHE A 189 -14.65 17.17 5.45
CA PHE A 189 -13.38 16.98 4.74
C PHE A 189 -12.31 16.32 5.62
N SER A 190 -12.18 16.72 6.88
CA SER A 190 -11.16 16.16 7.78
C SER A 190 -11.41 14.68 8.04
N ILE A 191 -12.67 14.30 8.31
CA ILE A 191 -13.06 12.90 8.50
C ILE A 191 -12.78 12.08 7.24
N PHE A 192 -13.22 12.56 6.08
CA PHE A 192 -12.95 11.86 4.83
C PHE A 192 -11.46 11.75 4.52
N LYS A 193 -10.69 12.82 4.75
CA LYS A 193 -9.25 12.82 4.53
C LYS A 193 -8.55 11.83 5.45
N ASP A 194 -8.90 11.82 6.73
CA ASP A 194 -8.27 10.92 7.70
C ASP A 194 -8.55 9.46 7.34
N VAL A 195 -9.80 9.12 6.98
CA VAL A 195 -10.13 7.76 6.57
C VAL A 195 -9.46 7.39 5.24
N TYR A 196 -9.45 8.30 4.27
CA TYR A 196 -8.76 8.11 2.99
C TYR A 196 -7.27 7.82 3.19
N MET A 197 -6.59 8.59 4.05
CA MET A 197 -5.17 8.43 4.33
C MET A 197 -4.87 7.12 5.08
N MET A 198 -5.77 6.70 5.99
CA MET A 198 -5.62 5.42 6.69
C MET A 198 -5.70 4.22 5.71
N GLN A 199 -6.66 4.23 4.79
CA GLN A 199 -6.81 3.18 3.78
C GLN A 199 -5.59 3.09 2.84
N MET A 200 -5.04 4.25 2.46
CA MET A 200 -3.81 4.30 1.65
C MET A 200 -2.62 3.69 2.40
N LEU A 201 -2.50 3.97 3.70
CA LEU A 201 -1.44 3.43 4.54
C LEU A 201 -1.56 1.91 4.71
N GLU A 202 -2.77 1.39 4.90
CA GLU A 202 -3.03 -0.05 5.00
C GLU A 202 -2.66 -0.78 3.70
N ALA A 203 -3.06 -0.25 2.54
CA ALA A 203 -2.72 -0.83 1.24
C ALA A 203 -1.20 -0.82 0.95
N ASP A 204 -0.50 0.25 1.33
CA ASP A 204 0.96 0.31 1.18
C ASP A 204 1.68 -0.64 2.14
N ASN A 205 1.19 -0.82 3.38
CA ASN A 205 1.73 -1.80 4.32
C ASN A 205 1.58 -3.23 3.79
N GLU A 206 0.43 -3.60 3.23
CA GLU A 206 0.21 -4.92 2.63
C GLU A 206 1.18 -5.17 1.47
N ARG A 207 1.39 -4.18 0.60
CA ARG A 207 2.39 -4.25 -0.49
C ARG A 207 3.81 -4.44 0.03
N LEU A 208 4.17 -3.76 1.11
CA LEU A 208 5.48 -3.89 1.75
C LEU A 208 5.65 -5.27 2.39
N GLU A 209 4.62 -5.84 3.00
CA GLU A 209 4.66 -7.20 3.54
C GLU A 209 4.88 -8.25 2.44
N ILE A 210 4.18 -8.13 1.31
CA ILE A 210 4.39 -9.01 0.15
C ILE A 210 5.83 -8.89 -0.36
N LEU A 211 6.32 -7.66 -0.56
CA LEU A 211 7.68 -7.42 -1.04
C LEU A 211 8.72 -7.98 -0.05
N ASN A 212 8.50 -7.81 1.26
CA ASN A 212 9.39 -8.32 2.29
C ASN A 212 9.40 -9.86 2.29
N ASN A 213 8.24 -10.51 2.15
CA ASN A 213 8.16 -11.96 2.02
C ASN A 213 8.92 -12.47 0.78
N ASP A 214 8.76 -11.81 -0.36
CA ASP A 214 9.51 -12.13 -1.59
C ASP A 214 11.02 -11.99 -1.41
N LEU A 215 11.47 -10.94 -0.70
CA LEU A 215 12.88 -10.74 -0.38
C LEU A 215 13.42 -11.81 0.56
N ILE A 216 12.63 -12.21 1.58
CA ILE A 216 12.98 -13.30 2.49
C ILE A 216 13.08 -14.63 1.73
N GLU A 217 12.16 -14.94 0.81
CA GLU A 217 12.26 -16.14 -0.02
C GLU A 217 13.50 -16.13 -0.92
N LYS A 218 13.80 -14.98 -1.54
CA LYS A 218 15.01 -14.81 -2.36
C LYS A 218 16.29 -14.93 -1.55
N SER A 219 16.32 -14.45 -0.30
CA SER A 219 17.53 -14.57 0.55
C SER A 219 17.72 -15.98 1.12
N LYS A 220 16.64 -16.76 1.28
CA LYS A 220 16.70 -18.18 1.67
C LYS A 220 17.22 -19.11 0.58
N ALA A 221 17.28 -18.66 -0.67
CA ALA A 221 17.92 -19.41 -1.74
C ALA A 221 19.43 -19.47 -1.50
N LYS A 222 19.91 -20.55 -0.87
CA LYS A 222 21.34 -20.80 -0.68
C LYS A 222 22.07 -20.71 -2.04
N PRO A 223 23.28 -20.12 -2.09
CA PRO A 223 24.11 -20.21 -3.29
C PRO A 223 24.34 -21.69 -3.60
N LYS A 224 23.89 -22.15 -4.78
CA LYS A 224 24.16 -23.51 -5.25
C LYS A 224 25.66 -23.60 -5.53
N VAL A 225 26.37 -24.31 -4.66
CA VAL A 225 27.76 -24.70 -4.88
C VAL A 225 27.75 -25.97 -5.73
N GLY A 226 28.36 -25.91 -6.92
CA GLY A 226 28.32 -26.99 -7.91
C GLY A 226 27.22 -26.83 -8.97
N PRO A 227 27.08 -27.80 -9.91
CA PRO A 227 27.83 -29.05 -9.98
C PRO A 227 29.30 -28.87 -10.41
N PHE A 228 30.15 -29.78 -9.95
CA PHE A 228 31.57 -29.85 -10.32
C PHE A 228 31.78 -30.93 -11.39
N GLY A 229 32.44 -30.58 -12.49
CA GLY A 229 32.85 -31.55 -13.51
C GLY A 229 34.10 -32.31 -13.06
N LEU A 230 33.96 -33.62 -12.80
CA LEU A 230 35.04 -34.50 -12.35
C LEU A 230 35.33 -35.56 -13.41
N GLN A 231 36.61 -35.86 -13.65
CA GLN A 231 37.01 -36.78 -14.71
C GLN A 231 36.81 -38.24 -14.27
N ALA A 232 36.06 -39.00 -15.06
CA ALA A 232 35.71 -40.40 -14.83
C ALA A 232 36.16 -41.26 -16.03
N GLY A 233 37.47 -41.43 -16.20
CA GLY A 233 38.03 -42.19 -17.32
C GLY A 233 37.90 -41.43 -18.65
N ASP A 234 36.92 -41.80 -19.47
CA ASP A 234 36.69 -41.29 -20.83
C ASP A 234 35.66 -40.15 -20.91
N HIS A 235 34.96 -39.85 -19.82
CA HIS A 235 33.97 -38.77 -19.74
C HIS A 235 34.11 -37.95 -18.46
N THR A 236 33.37 -36.84 -18.38
CA THR A 236 33.27 -35.97 -17.19
C THR A 236 31.91 -36.20 -16.53
N GLU A 237 31.91 -36.60 -15.26
CA GLU A 237 30.70 -36.74 -14.44
C GLU A 237 30.45 -35.42 -13.70
N LEU A 238 29.20 -34.94 -13.72
CA LEU A 238 28.79 -33.74 -13.01
C LEU A 238 28.33 -34.12 -11.61
N VAL A 239 29.06 -33.66 -10.59
CA VAL A 239 28.82 -34.02 -9.18
C VAL A 239 28.37 -32.78 -8.42
N GLU A 240 27.14 -32.82 -7.92
CA GLU A 240 26.60 -31.81 -7.00
C GLU A 240 27.37 -31.80 -5.68
N ALA A 241 27.58 -30.62 -5.08
CA ALA A 241 28.35 -30.52 -3.84
C ALA A 241 27.76 -31.37 -2.69
N ASP A 242 26.43 -31.46 -2.57
CA ASP A 242 25.78 -32.25 -1.52
C ASP A 242 26.05 -33.77 -1.61
N ASN A 243 26.52 -34.26 -2.77
CA ASN A 243 26.90 -35.66 -2.94
C ASN A 243 28.35 -35.95 -2.49
N ILE A 244 29.15 -34.92 -2.23
CA ILE A 244 30.53 -35.05 -1.77
C ILE A 244 30.53 -35.25 -0.25
N TYR A 245 31.15 -36.34 0.20
CA TYR A 245 31.32 -36.67 1.61
C TYR A 245 32.60 -36.04 2.14
N TYR A 246 33.72 -36.29 1.47
CA TYR A 246 35.01 -35.71 1.83
C TYR A 246 35.94 -35.65 0.63
N ILE A 247 37.01 -34.86 0.75
CA ILE A 247 38.05 -34.72 -0.25
C ILE A 247 39.40 -34.96 0.42
N GLU A 248 40.22 -35.80 -0.18
CA GLU A 248 41.55 -36.17 0.30
C GLU A 248 42.64 -35.58 -0.60
N ALA A 249 43.72 -35.08 -0.02
CA ALA A 249 44.91 -34.67 -0.77
C ALA A 249 45.69 -35.88 -1.27
N ILE A 250 46.02 -35.89 -2.57
CA ILE A 250 46.85 -36.94 -3.20
C ILE A 250 48.05 -36.33 -3.91
N HIS A 251 48.97 -37.17 -4.40
CA HIS A 251 50.10 -36.69 -5.20
C HIS A 251 49.58 -36.06 -6.51
N LYS A 252 49.83 -34.75 -6.68
CA LYS A 252 49.37 -33.92 -7.82
C LYS A 252 47.86 -33.68 -7.91
N GLY A 253 47.19 -33.44 -6.78
CA GLY A 253 45.80 -32.94 -6.79
C GLY A 253 45.01 -33.36 -5.57
N ALA A 254 43.74 -33.71 -5.80
CA ALA A 254 42.82 -34.16 -4.77
C ALA A 254 41.95 -35.32 -5.28
N LYS A 255 41.49 -36.17 -4.37
CA LYS A 255 40.52 -37.23 -4.63
C LYS A 255 39.22 -36.90 -3.92
N VAL A 256 38.14 -36.77 -4.70
CA VAL A 256 36.80 -36.40 -4.22
C VAL A 256 36.00 -37.68 -3.98
N TYR A 257 35.56 -37.91 -2.75
CA TYR A 257 34.79 -39.08 -2.36
C TYR A 257 33.30 -38.74 -2.25
N CYS A 258 32.50 -39.46 -3.01
CA CYS A 258 31.04 -39.52 -2.89
C CYS A 258 30.65 -40.78 -2.12
N LYS A 259 29.34 -41.05 -1.96
CA LYS A 259 28.83 -42.18 -1.17
C LYS A 259 29.44 -43.54 -1.59
N ASP A 260 29.50 -43.80 -2.88
CA ASP A 260 29.86 -45.09 -3.49
C ASP A 260 30.93 -44.97 -4.59
N LYS A 261 31.32 -43.74 -4.96
CA LYS A 261 32.28 -43.45 -6.03
C LYS A 261 33.35 -42.48 -5.56
N SER A 262 34.50 -42.49 -6.25
CA SER A 262 35.53 -41.49 -6.05
C SER A 262 36.13 -41.01 -7.37
N PHE A 263 36.52 -39.75 -7.42
CA PHE A 263 37.02 -39.10 -8.62
C PHE A 263 38.35 -38.40 -8.35
N TYR A 264 39.20 -38.34 -9.37
CA TYR A 264 40.46 -37.63 -9.33
C TYR A 264 40.28 -36.22 -9.88
N SER A 265 40.83 -35.23 -9.17
CA SER A 265 40.95 -33.85 -9.61
C SER A 265 42.42 -33.43 -9.58
N ASN A 266 42.86 -32.72 -10.60
CA ASN A 266 44.22 -32.16 -10.67
C ASN A 266 44.40 -30.92 -9.79
N GLU A 267 43.32 -30.45 -9.15
CA GLU A 267 43.32 -29.25 -8.32
C GLU A 267 43.67 -29.58 -6.86
N PRO A 268 44.50 -28.76 -6.18
CA PRO A 268 44.83 -28.96 -4.78
C PRO A 268 43.65 -28.61 -3.86
N LEU A 269 43.69 -29.09 -2.61
CA LEU A 269 42.63 -28.81 -1.61
C LEU A 269 42.34 -27.31 -1.41
N VAL A 270 43.32 -26.43 -1.56
CA VAL A 270 43.13 -24.98 -1.43
C VAL A 270 42.15 -24.42 -2.47
N GLU A 271 42.15 -24.97 -3.68
CA GLU A 271 41.18 -24.58 -4.72
C GLU A 271 39.80 -25.18 -4.43
N TRP A 272 39.75 -26.39 -3.90
CA TRP A 272 38.51 -27.01 -3.43
C TRP A 272 37.87 -26.26 -2.27
N GLU A 273 38.66 -25.74 -1.32
CA GLU A 273 38.16 -24.88 -0.23
C GLU A 273 37.44 -23.66 -0.79
N LYS A 274 38.03 -22.96 -1.78
CA LYS A 274 37.38 -21.80 -2.42
C LYS A 274 36.12 -22.19 -3.19
N LYS A 275 36.17 -23.32 -3.90
CA LYS A 275 35.03 -23.81 -4.69
C LYS A 275 33.87 -24.26 -3.82
N LEU A 276 34.16 -24.75 -2.61
CA LEU A 276 33.17 -25.27 -1.66
C LEU A 276 32.72 -24.24 -0.63
N ASP A 277 33.23 -23.01 -0.69
CA ASP A 277 32.88 -21.93 0.24
C ASP A 277 31.46 -21.40 -0.05
N SER A 278 30.46 -22.01 0.58
CA SER A 278 29.05 -21.58 0.58
C SER A 278 28.72 -20.57 1.68
N GLY A 279 29.67 -20.23 2.55
CA GLY A 279 29.45 -19.38 3.73
C GLY A 279 28.62 -20.02 4.85
N ASP A 280 28.25 -21.29 4.75
CA ASP A 280 27.47 -22.03 5.76
C ASP A 280 28.27 -23.12 6.50
N ASN A 281 29.60 -23.11 6.36
CA ASN A 281 30.55 -24.05 6.97
C ASN A 281 30.18 -25.52 6.76
N THR A 282 29.47 -25.85 5.68
CA THR A 282 29.14 -27.24 5.33
C THR A 282 30.40 -28.07 5.04
N PHE A 283 31.33 -27.48 4.28
CA PHE A 283 32.64 -28.08 4.00
C PHE A 283 33.71 -27.39 4.82
N VAL A 284 34.42 -28.16 5.64
CA VAL A 284 35.49 -27.64 6.51
C VAL A 284 36.77 -28.42 6.28
N ARG A 285 37.90 -27.70 6.23
CA ARG A 285 39.23 -28.32 6.18
C ARG A 285 39.61 -28.88 7.55
N ILE A 286 39.10 -30.07 7.86
CA ILE A 286 39.30 -30.71 9.16
C ILE A 286 40.74 -31.19 9.40
N HIS A 287 41.53 -31.40 8.34
CA HIS A 287 42.94 -31.79 8.42
C HIS A 287 43.74 -31.24 7.25
N ARG A 288 45.08 -31.17 7.35
CA ARG A 288 45.94 -30.68 6.25
C ARG A 288 45.72 -31.43 4.93
N SER A 289 45.31 -32.69 5.02
CA SER A 289 45.04 -33.60 3.90
C SER A 289 43.55 -33.86 3.65
N TYR A 290 42.62 -33.26 4.39
CA TYR A 290 41.19 -33.55 4.25
C TYR A 290 40.29 -32.33 4.37
N ILE A 291 39.30 -32.26 3.49
CA ILE A 291 38.10 -31.43 3.61
C ILE A 291 36.92 -32.38 3.81
N ALA A 292 36.06 -32.13 4.78
CA ALA A 292 34.90 -32.99 5.06
C ALA A 292 33.60 -32.19 5.01
N ASN A 293 32.54 -32.84 4.52
CA ASN A 293 31.17 -32.36 4.61
C ASN A 293 30.60 -32.71 5.98
N LEU A 294 30.43 -31.73 6.85
CA LEU A 294 29.98 -31.94 8.23
C LEU A 294 28.54 -32.47 8.30
N THR A 295 27.69 -32.20 7.31
CA THR A 295 26.32 -32.76 7.27
C THR A 295 26.31 -34.29 7.08
N LYS A 296 27.38 -34.84 6.47
CA LYS A 296 27.56 -36.27 6.21
C LYS A 296 28.41 -36.96 7.28
N GLY A 297 28.77 -36.26 8.37
CA GLY A 297 29.36 -36.87 9.56
C GLY A 297 28.37 -37.74 10.31
N GLU A 298 28.83 -38.88 10.82
CA GLU A 298 28.07 -39.84 11.63
C GLU A 298 28.36 -39.69 13.12
N SER A 299 29.64 -39.67 13.50
CA SER A 299 30.06 -39.58 14.90
C SER A 299 31.46 -38.99 15.03
N LEU A 300 31.73 -38.33 16.16
CA LEU A 300 33.07 -37.92 16.56
C LEU A 300 33.66 -38.99 17.49
N GLN A 301 34.83 -39.52 17.14
CA GLN A 301 35.48 -40.60 17.86
C GLN A 301 36.85 -40.13 18.41
N PRO A 302 37.27 -40.60 19.59
CA PRO A 302 38.61 -40.32 20.10
C PRO A 302 39.67 -41.04 19.26
N ASP A 303 40.72 -40.31 18.88
CA ASP A 303 41.85 -40.83 18.10
C ASP A 303 43.04 -41.17 19.02
N ALA A 304 43.90 -42.10 18.58
CA ALA A 304 44.97 -42.74 19.37
C ALA A 304 45.97 -41.75 20.03
N ASN A 305 46.04 -40.51 19.52
CA ASN A 305 46.95 -39.46 19.99
C ASN A 305 46.25 -38.36 20.82
N ASN A 306 45.26 -38.74 21.64
CA ASN A 306 44.43 -37.80 22.42
C ASN A 306 43.75 -36.75 21.50
N GLY A 307 43.43 -37.18 20.28
CA GLY A 307 42.81 -36.37 19.23
C GLY A 307 41.35 -36.76 19.03
N TYR A 308 40.73 -36.19 18.01
CA TYR A 308 39.41 -36.59 17.55
C TYR A 308 39.47 -36.96 16.08
N ALA A 309 38.59 -37.84 15.65
CA ALA A 309 38.35 -38.17 14.26
C ALA A 309 36.86 -38.09 13.95
N LEU A 310 36.53 -37.67 12.74
CA LEU A 310 35.16 -37.65 12.22
C LEU A 310 34.91 -38.96 11.46
N CYS A 311 33.94 -39.74 11.92
CA CYS A 311 33.41 -40.88 11.19
C CYS A 311 32.38 -40.38 10.18
N MET A 312 32.52 -40.76 8.92
CA MET A 312 31.61 -40.37 7.82
C MET A 312 30.47 -41.39 7.67
N LYS A 313 29.31 -40.95 7.14
CA LYS A 313 28.14 -41.80 6.83
C LYS A 313 28.27 -42.56 5.50
N ASP A 314 29.48 -42.75 4.99
CA ASP A 314 29.73 -43.51 3.76
C ASP A 314 29.66 -45.02 4.04
N GLU A 315 29.63 -45.86 3.01
CA GLU A 315 29.46 -47.32 3.19
C GLU A 315 30.59 -47.97 4.00
N ASN A 316 31.77 -47.35 4.01
CA ASN A 316 32.94 -47.85 4.73
C ASN A 316 33.09 -47.27 6.14
N HIS A 317 32.19 -46.39 6.58
CA HIS A 317 32.30 -45.66 7.85
C HIS A 317 33.70 -45.04 8.04
N THR A 318 34.14 -44.30 7.03
CA THR A 318 35.52 -43.81 6.93
C THR A 318 35.85 -42.86 8.08
N ILE A 319 36.96 -43.11 8.76
CA ILE A 319 37.44 -42.32 9.90
C ILE A 319 38.47 -41.30 9.42
N ILE A 320 38.15 -40.01 9.50
CA ILE A 320 39.02 -38.92 9.08
C ILE A 320 39.58 -38.19 10.31
N PRO A 321 40.91 -38.13 10.50
CA PRO A 321 41.49 -37.45 11.65
C PRO A 321 41.22 -35.95 11.61
N ILE A 322 40.95 -35.35 12.78
CA ILE A 322 40.72 -33.91 12.94
C ILE A 322 41.97 -33.25 13.52
N SER A 323 42.39 -32.15 12.90
CA SER A 323 43.46 -31.29 13.42
C SER A 323 43.05 -30.63 14.73
N ARG A 324 43.95 -30.65 15.74
CA ARG A 324 43.72 -30.01 17.05
C ARG A 324 43.36 -28.53 16.97
N LYS A 325 43.72 -27.84 15.88
CA LYS A 325 43.39 -26.42 15.68
C LYS A 325 41.91 -26.20 15.32
N VAL A 326 41.24 -27.19 14.74
CA VAL A 326 39.91 -27.08 14.12
C VAL A 326 38.83 -27.78 14.95
N ILE A 327 39.22 -28.56 15.97
CA ILE A 327 38.26 -29.33 16.79
C ILE A 327 37.21 -28.46 17.49
N HIS A 328 37.57 -27.24 17.92
CA HIS A 328 36.63 -26.34 18.58
C HIS A 328 35.50 -25.95 17.61
N GLU A 329 35.86 -25.57 16.39
CA GLU A 329 34.92 -25.19 15.33
C GLU A 329 33.98 -26.35 14.95
N ILE A 330 34.51 -27.58 14.89
CA ILE A 330 33.70 -28.76 14.59
C ILE A 330 32.73 -29.09 15.73
N LYS A 331 33.15 -28.94 16.99
CA LYS A 331 32.27 -29.12 18.15
C LYS A 331 31.16 -28.08 18.19
N ASP A 332 31.50 -26.82 17.91
CA ASP A 332 30.52 -25.72 17.81
C ASP A 332 29.47 -26.03 16.73
N TYR A 333 29.90 -26.54 15.56
CA TYR A 333 28.98 -26.92 14.47
C TYR A 333 27.97 -28.00 14.90
N TYR A 334 28.40 -29.00 15.66
CA TYR A 334 27.52 -30.06 16.19
C TYR A 334 26.84 -29.69 17.51
N SER A 335 26.97 -28.45 17.99
CA SER A 335 26.42 -27.97 19.27
C SER A 335 26.82 -28.83 20.48
N MET A 336 28.10 -29.23 20.53
CA MET A 336 28.68 -30.11 21.57
C MET A 336 29.52 -29.39 22.62
#